data_AF-A0A0N1FR13-F1
#
_entry.id   AF-A0A0N1FR13-F1
#
_cell.length_a   1.000
_cell.length_b   1.000
_cell.length_c   1.000
_cell.angle_alpha   90.00
_cell.angle_beta   90.00
_cell.angle_gamma   90.00
#
_symmetry.space_group_name_H-M   'P 1'
#
loop_
_entity.id
_entity.type
_entity.pdbx_description
1 polymer ?
#
loop_
_entity_poly.entity_id
_entity_poly.type
_entity_poly.pdbx_seq_one_letter_code
_entity_poly.pdbx_strand_id
1 'polypeptide(L)'
;MKSLTTFAAGPLRKRFLARFLGTAAAGALAWAALAAGLSGGSHADSGSATAVADEAPGYAVEDFDYPQADKILAEQNILLKRGDGHITLADCATDTGQLQVQARDKSTICFDVKGNSGWLTLEIPSVYLIRGNDYATEADLTVGTEQTTYDITKNAWTPVGESSDEQSREWTLLEIRTSK
;
A
#
# COMPACT_ATOMS: atom_id res chain seq x y z
N MET A 1 37.13 -0.34 51.52
CA MET A 1 35.94 0.04 52.33
C MET A 1 34.82 0.36 51.33
N LYS A 2 34.09 -0.63 50.81
CA LYS A 2 32.77 -1.09 51.27
C LYS A 2 31.82 0.06 51.66
N SER A 3 30.88 0.39 50.78
CA SER A 3 29.45 0.25 51.09
C SER A 3 28.61 0.17 49.82
N LEU A 4 27.95 -0.96 49.64
CA LEU A 4 26.85 -1.20 48.71
C LEU A 4 25.57 -0.73 49.39
N THR A 5 24.60 -0.21 48.64
CA THR A 5 23.23 -0.03 49.14
C THR A 5 22.26 -0.61 48.12
N THR A 6 21.37 -1.44 48.66
CA THR A 6 20.53 -2.44 48.00
C THR A 6 19.08 -2.08 48.32
N PHE A 7 18.25 -2.05 47.26
CA PHE A 7 16.79 -2.31 47.15
C PHE A 7 15.76 -1.53 47.98
N ALA A 8 14.67 -1.13 47.30
CA ALA A 8 13.31 -1.48 47.73
C ALA A 8 12.30 -1.41 46.56
N ALA A 9 11.59 -2.52 46.34
CA ALA A 9 10.46 -2.66 45.45
C ALA A 9 9.19 -2.08 46.09
N GLY A 10 8.38 -1.35 45.29
CA GLY A 10 7.07 -0.85 45.72
C GLY A 10 5.96 -1.91 45.57
N PRO A 11 5.03 -2.03 46.53
CA PRO A 11 3.98 -3.06 46.52
C PRO A 11 2.72 -2.68 45.73
N LEU A 12 2.07 -3.73 45.19
CA LEU A 12 0.72 -3.75 44.62
C LEU A 12 -0.36 -3.32 45.62
N ARG A 13 -1.39 -2.62 45.12
CA ARG A 13 -2.74 -2.64 45.71
C ARG A 13 -3.83 -2.85 44.64
N LYS A 14 -4.36 -4.06 44.62
CA LYS A 14 -5.68 -4.45 44.09
C LYS A 14 -6.78 -3.95 45.04
N ARG A 15 -7.92 -3.46 44.51
CA ARG A 15 -9.30 -3.62 45.07
C ARG A 15 -10.33 -3.28 43.95
N PHE A 16 -11.08 -4.27 43.44
CA PHE A 16 -12.50 -4.58 43.72
C PHE A 16 -13.48 -3.62 42.98
N LEU A 17 -14.58 -3.98 42.30
CA LEU A 17 -15.58 -5.05 42.47
C LEU A 17 -16.52 -5.11 41.23
N ALA A 18 -17.09 -6.31 41.01
CA ALA A 18 -18.47 -6.63 40.56
C ALA A 18 -19.02 -6.08 39.22
N ARG A 19 -19.21 -6.94 38.21
CA ARG A 19 -20.45 -7.71 37.89
C ARG A 19 -21.61 -6.85 37.38
N PHE A 20 -21.89 -6.97 36.09
CA PHE A 20 -23.26 -6.91 35.56
C PHE A 20 -23.54 -8.17 34.73
N LEU A 21 -24.64 -8.84 35.09
CA LEU A 21 -25.38 -9.84 34.33
C LEU A 21 -25.80 -9.19 32.98
N GLY A 22 -25.74 -9.84 31.81
CA GLY A 22 -26.45 -11.06 31.44
C GLY A 22 -27.68 -10.69 30.59
N THR A 23 -27.73 -11.12 29.33
CA THR A 23 -28.99 -11.44 28.59
C THR A 23 -28.63 -12.09 27.25
N ALA A 24 -29.13 -13.31 27.07
CA ALA A 24 -29.15 -14.05 25.82
C ALA A 24 -30.39 -13.66 25.01
N ALA A 25 -30.29 -13.61 23.69
CA ALA A 25 -31.45 -13.65 22.80
C ALA A 25 -31.08 -14.44 21.53
N ALA A 26 -31.50 -15.70 21.50
CA ALA A 26 -31.57 -16.52 20.30
C ALA A 26 -32.76 -16.02 19.45
N GLY A 27 -32.51 -15.75 18.17
CA GLY A 27 -33.54 -15.38 17.20
C GLY A 27 -33.46 -16.28 15.97
N ALA A 28 -34.07 -17.45 16.05
CA ALA A 28 -34.38 -18.28 14.89
C ALA A 28 -35.78 -17.91 14.40
N LEU A 29 -35.89 -17.48 13.14
CA LEU A 29 -37.16 -17.39 12.43
C LEU A 29 -36.98 -18.05 11.05
N ALA A 30 -37.56 -19.23 10.93
CA ALA A 30 -37.73 -19.99 9.69
C ALA A 30 -39.23 -20.09 9.40
N TRP A 31 -39.68 -19.56 8.26
CA TRP A 31 -40.97 -19.82 7.59
C TRP A 31 -40.69 -19.60 6.08
N ALA A 32 -40.63 -20.60 5.19
CA ALA A 32 -41.62 -21.55 4.69
C ALA A 32 -42.39 -21.07 3.42
N ALA A 33 -42.18 -21.83 2.34
CA ALA A 33 -43.16 -22.29 1.33
C ALA A 33 -43.65 -21.38 0.16
N LEU A 34 -43.25 -21.84 -1.05
CA LEU A 34 -44.07 -22.18 -2.23
C LEU A 34 -44.92 -21.10 -2.94
N ALA A 35 -44.54 -20.79 -4.19
CA ALA A 35 -45.50 -20.64 -5.29
C ALA A 35 -44.85 -21.03 -6.63
N ALA A 36 -45.46 -22.01 -7.29
CA ALA A 36 -45.19 -22.41 -8.66
C ALA A 36 -45.72 -21.34 -9.65
N GLY A 37 -44.94 -21.03 -10.68
CA GLY A 37 -45.35 -20.21 -11.82
C GLY A 37 -44.88 -20.86 -13.12
N LEU A 38 -45.83 -21.34 -13.91
CA LEU A 38 -45.65 -22.02 -15.18
C LEU A 38 -45.29 -21.06 -16.32
N SER A 39 -44.45 -21.56 -17.23
CA SER A 39 -44.47 -21.40 -18.71
C SER A 39 -44.61 -20.02 -19.35
N GLY A 40 -43.64 -19.66 -20.20
CA GLY A 40 -43.93 -18.84 -21.38
C GLY A 40 -42.75 -18.08 -22.00
N GLY A 41 -42.13 -18.67 -23.03
CA GLY A 41 -41.63 -17.91 -24.18
C GLY A 41 -40.19 -17.38 -24.12
N SER A 42 -39.21 -18.25 -24.33
CA SER A 42 -37.91 -17.82 -24.89
C SER A 42 -38.14 -17.44 -26.36
N HIS A 43 -38.47 -16.17 -26.63
CA HIS A 43 -38.23 -15.60 -27.95
C HIS A 43 -36.71 -15.46 -28.10
N ALA A 44 -36.09 -16.46 -28.73
CA ALA A 44 -34.78 -16.29 -29.33
C ALA A 44 -34.96 -15.30 -30.47
N ASP A 45 -34.80 -14.01 -30.18
CA ASP A 45 -34.53 -13.01 -31.19
C ASP A 45 -33.19 -13.41 -31.82
N SER A 46 -33.29 -14.14 -32.94
CA SER A 46 -32.15 -14.46 -33.80
C SER A 46 -31.80 -13.19 -34.55
N GLY A 47 -31.31 -12.19 -33.81
CA GLY A 47 -30.56 -11.09 -34.40
C GLY A 47 -29.42 -11.72 -35.16
N SER A 48 -29.49 -11.68 -36.49
CA SER A 48 -28.37 -12.08 -37.34
C SER A 48 -27.14 -11.32 -36.89
N ALA A 49 -26.24 -12.00 -36.19
CA ALA A 49 -24.92 -11.50 -35.89
C ALA A 49 -24.20 -11.36 -37.24
N THR A 50 -24.15 -10.13 -37.76
CA THR A 50 -23.29 -9.79 -38.88
C THR A 50 -21.87 -10.09 -38.43
N ALA A 51 -21.23 -11.08 -39.05
CA ALA A 51 -19.83 -11.37 -38.79
C ALA A 51 -19.00 -10.14 -39.23
N VAL A 52 -18.40 -9.45 -38.26
CA VAL A 52 -17.35 -8.46 -38.50
C VAL A 52 -16.09 -9.25 -38.85
N ALA A 53 -15.99 -9.69 -40.09
CA ALA A 53 -14.82 -10.34 -40.64
C ALA A 53 -14.24 -9.39 -41.70
N ASP A 54 -13.36 -8.47 -41.28
CA ASP A 54 -12.11 -8.08 -41.99
C ASP A 54 -11.33 -6.93 -41.33
N GLU A 55 -11.58 -6.54 -40.08
CA GLU A 55 -10.71 -5.55 -39.39
C GLU A 55 -9.89 -6.26 -38.33
N ALA A 56 -8.55 -6.28 -38.52
CA ALA A 56 -7.65 -6.75 -37.49
C ALA A 56 -7.94 -5.98 -36.19
N PRO A 57 -8.03 -6.64 -35.02
CA PRO A 57 -8.28 -5.96 -33.76
C PRO A 57 -7.31 -4.80 -33.60
N GLY A 58 -7.82 -3.59 -33.33
CA GLY A 58 -6.97 -2.44 -33.07
C GLY A 58 -5.97 -2.73 -31.95
N TYR A 59 -4.76 -2.18 -32.05
CA TYR A 59 -3.76 -2.29 -30.99
C TYR A 59 -4.16 -1.40 -29.82
N ALA A 60 -4.17 -1.96 -28.60
CA ALA A 60 -4.22 -1.16 -27.38
C ALA A 60 -2.85 -0.50 -27.18
N VAL A 61 -2.82 0.84 -27.09
CA VAL A 61 -1.63 1.60 -26.72
C VAL A 61 -1.73 1.86 -25.23
N GLU A 62 -0.90 1.17 -24.46
CA GLU A 62 -0.78 1.38 -23.02
C GLU A 62 0.12 2.58 -22.76
N ASP A 63 -0.42 3.61 -22.10
CA ASP A 63 0.35 4.78 -21.72
C ASP A 63 1.11 4.57 -20.42
N PHE A 64 0.86 3.56 -19.60
CA PHE A 64 1.50 3.35 -18.27
C PHE A 64 1.27 4.46 -17.24
N ASP A 65 0.33 5.38 -17.46
CA ASP A 65 0.05 6.44 -16.51
C ASP A 65 -0.60 5.87 -15.24
N TYR A 66 -0.21 6.41 -14.09
CA TYR A 66 -0.68 5.88 -12.82
C TYR A 66 -2.17 6.21 -12.62
N PRO A 67 -3.02 5.21 -12.31
CA PRO A 67 -4.45 5.45 -12.14
C PRO A 67 -4.75 6.47 -11.03
N GLN A 68 -5.62 7.45 -11.33
CA GLN A 68 -6.10 8.45 -10.37
C GLN A 68 -4.97 9.34 -9.78
N ALA A 69 -3.87 9.55 -10.49
CA ALA A 69 -2.73 10.37 -10.06
C ALA A 69 -3.13 11.75 -9.51
N ASP A 70 -4.01 12.48 -10.21
CA ASP A 70 -4.49 13.81 -9.79
C ASP A 70 -5.22 13.79 -8.44
N LYS A 71 -6.02 12.73 -8.21
CA LYS A 71 -6.75 12.56 -6.95
C LYS A 71 -5.76 12.27 -5.81
N ILE A 72 -4.79 11.39 -6.06
CA ILE A 72 -3.76 11.05 -5.08
C ILE A 72 -2.93 12.29 -4.72
N LEU A 73 -2.57 13.11 -5.71
CA LEU A 73 -1.89 14.39 -5.47
C LEU A 73 -2.73 15.33 -4.62
N ALA A 74 -4.01 15.50 -4.95
CA ALA A 74 -4.89 16.39 -4.21
C ALA A 74 -5.12 15.94 -2.75
N GLU A 75 -5.19 14.63 -2.50
CA GLU A 75 -5.53 14.07 -1.19
C GLU A 75 -4.30 13.79 -0.31
N GLN A 76 -3.17 13.39 -0.89
CA GLN A 76 -1.99 12.91 -0.17
C GLN A 76 -0.73 13.75 -0.44
N ASN A 77 -0.82 14.73 -1.35
CA ASN A 77 0.28 15.59 -1.76
C ASN A 77 1.51 14.80 -2.25
N ILE A 78 1.26 13.69 -2.96
CA ILE A 78 2.29 12.88 -3.66
C ILE A 78 1.87 12.70 -5.10
N LEU A 79 2.82 12.73 -6.03
CA LEU A 79 2.53 12.52 -7.44
C LEU A 79 3.00 11.11 -7.85
N LEU A 80 2.09 10.28 -8.34
CA LEU A 80 2.44 9.00 -8.97
C LEU A 80 2.31 9.18 -10.47
N LYS A 81 3.37 8.95 -11.23
CA LYS A 81 3.44 9.36 -12.64
C LYS A 81 3.18 8.18 -13.54
N ARG A 82 4.12 7.25 -13.61
CA ARG A 82 4.08 6.12 -14.53
C ARG A 82 4.66 4.87 -13.89
N GLY A 83 4.14 3.70 -14.25
CA GLY A 83 4.68 2.43 -13.78
C GLY A 83 4.12 1.24 -14.55
N ASP A 84 4.71 0.07 -14.34
CA ASP A 84 4.28 -1.18 -14.97
C ASP A 84 3.19 -1.94 -14.17
N GLY A 85 2.60 -1.29 -13.17
CA GLY A 85 1.54 -1.86 -12.33
C GLY A 85 2.01 -2.90 -11.29
N HIS A 86 3.31 -3.19 -11.22
CA HIS A 86 3.85 -4.13 -10.23
C HIS A 86 4.23 -3.46 -8.90
N ILE A 87 4.31 -2.13 -8.87
CA ILE A 87 4.45 -1.33 -7.64
C ILE A 87 3.24 -0.41 -7.55
N THR A 88 2.38 -0.62 -6.55
CA THR A 88 1.11 0.12 -6.40
C THR A 88 0.97 0.68 -5.00
N LEU A 89 0.51 1.93 -4.89
CA LEU A 89 0.12 2.57 -3.64
C LEU A 89 -0.92 1.71 -2.92
N ALA A 90 -0.71 1.48 -1.62
CA ALA A 90 -1.57 0.68 -0.79
C ALA A 90 -1.72 1.31 0.60
N ASP A 91 -2.79 0.92 1.30
CA ASP A 91 -2.92 1.24 2.71
C ASP A 91 -1.82 0.52 3.50
N CYS A 92 -1.19 1.25 4.41
CA CYS A 92 -0.15 0.69 5.27
C CYS A 92 -0.73 -0.34 6.24
N ALA A 93 -0.23 -1.56 6.15
CA ALA A 93 -0.60 -2.65 7.04
C ALA A 93 0.64 -3.25 7.74
N THR A 94 0.41 -3.85 8.91
CA THR A 94 1.46 -4.54 9.66
C THR A 94 1.71 -5.93 9.07
N ASP A 95 2.98 -6.37 9.09
CA ASP A 95 3.41 -7.73 8.70
C ASP A 95 3.05 -8.18 7.27
N THR A 96 2.85 -7.24 6.34
CA THR A 96 2.47 -7.51 4.94
C THR A 96 3.63 -7.55 3.95
N GLY A 97 4.86 -7.22 4.37
CA GLY A 97 5.99 -7.15 3.44
C GLY A 97 5.90 -6.00 2.43
N GLN A 98 5.17 -4.93 2.76
CA GLN A 98 5.10 -3.72 1.95
C GLN A 98 6.42 -2.93 1.97
N LEU A 99 6.74 -2.29 0.84
CA LEU A 99 7.71 -1.20 0.84
C LEU A 99 7.11 -0.01 1.58
N GLN A 100 7.91 0.65 2.42
CA GLN A 100 7.44 1.80 3.20
C GLN A 100 8.38 2.98 2.97
N VAL A 101 7.81 4.12 2.58
CA VAL A 101 8.53 5.37 2.40
C VAL A 101 8.11 6.32 3.51
N GLN A 102 9.09 6.85 4.24
CA GLN A 102 8.89 7.90 5.23
C GLN A 102 9.42 9.22 4.68
N ALA A 103 8.53 10.20 4.66
CA ALA A 103 8.78 11.56 4.25
C ALA A 103 8.30 12.53 5.34
N ARG A 104 8.93 13.71 5.43
CA ARG A 104 8.50 14.72 6.41
C ARG A 104 7.07 15.17 6.15
N ASP A 105 6.37 15.50 7.23
CA ASP A 105 5.01 16.03 7.23
C ASP A 105 3.99 15.16 6.47
N LYS A 106 4.32 13.87 6.28
CA LYS A 106 3.47 12.85 5.68
C LYS A 106 3.35 11.66 6.62
N SER A 107 2.21 10.97 6.56
CA SER A 107 2.15 9.60 7.08
C SER A 107 3.05 8.69 6.23
N THR A 108 3.46 7.55 6.79
CA THR A 108 4.14 6.51 6.01
C THR A 108 3.34 6.20 4.75
N ILE A 109 4.02 6.19 3.60
CA ILE A 109 3.44 5.80 2.31
C ILE A 109 3.85 4.36 2.05
N CYS A 110 2.88 3.49 1.77
CA CYS A 110 3.12 2.07 1.56
C CYS A 110 2.85 1.65 0.12
N PHE A 111 3.69 0.76 -0.39
CA PHE A 111 3.55 0.19 -1.72
C PHE A 111 3.54 -1.34 -1.64
N ASP A 112 2.58 -1.94 -2.34
CA ASP A 112 2.58 -3.36 -2.65
C ASP A 112 3.49 -3.60 -3.85
N VAL A 113 4.29 -4.68 -3.78
CA VAL A 113 5.13 -5.15 -4.89
C VAL A 113 4.66 -6.53 -5.33
N LYS A 114 4.40 -6.69 -6.63
CA LYS A 114 3.88 -7.91 -7.25
C LYS A 114 4.82 -8.39 -8.34
N GLY A 115 4.70 -9.66 -8.74
CA GLY A 115 5.49 -10.22 -9.83
C GLY A 115 6.94 -10.54 -9.44
N ASN A 116 7.86 -10.43 -10.40
CA ASN A 116 9.30 -10.68 -10.19
C ASN A 116 10.15 -9.41 -10.30
N SER A 117 9.58 -8.36 -10.88
CA SER A 117 10.18 -7.04 -11.00
C SER A 117 9.07 -6.01 -11.14
N GLY A 118 9.38 -4.75 -10.84
CA GLY A 118 8.45 -3.64 -11.04
C GLY A 118 9.17 -2.31 -11.05
N TRP A 119 8.57 -1.31 -11.68
CA TRP A 119 9.04 0.08 -11.59
C TRP A 119 7.88 1.06 -11.45
N LEU A 120 8.15 2.14 -10.72
CA LEU A 120 7.23 3.25 -10.53
C LEU A 120 8.01 4.54 -10.46
N THR A 121 7.68 5.48 -11.35
CA THR A 121 8.10 6.88 -11.28
C THR A 121 7.07 7.69 -10.49
N LEU A 122 7.57 8.54 -9.61
CA LEU A 122 6.76 9.29 -8.65
C LEU A 122 7.51 10.55 -8.22
N GLU A 123 6.86 11.44 -7.48
CA GLU A 123 7.50 12.56 -6.79
C GLU A 123 6.97 12.57 -5.35
N ILE A 124 7.82 12.16 -4.42
CA ILE A 124 7.57 12.27 -2.98
C ILE A 124 8.66 13.15 -2.38
N PRO A 125 8.34 14.39 -1.97
CA PRO A 125 9.32 15.29 -1.36
C PRO A 125 9.70 14.85 0.06
N SER A 126 10.82 15.38 0.54
CA SER A 126 11.31 15.26 1.92
C SER A 126 11.50 13.82 2.41
N VAL A 127 11.92 12.89 1.54
CA VAL A 127 12.10 11.48 1.91
C VAL A 127 13.38 11.31 2.73
N TYR A 128 13.27 10.59 3.85
CA TYR A 128 14.38 10.38 4.79
C TYR A 128 14.62 8.92 5.18
N LEU A 129 13.65 8.03 5.03
CA LEU A 129 13.80 6.59 5.29
C LEU A 129 12.97 5.77 4.31
N ILE A 130 13.52 4.64 3.86
CA ILE A 130 12.77 3.64 3.11
C ILE A 130 12.98 2.27 3.76
N ARG A 131 11.89 1.53 4.01
CA ARG A 131 11.94 0.14 4.42
C ARG A 131 11.81 -0.75 3.20
N GLY A 132 12.82 -1.58 2.98
CA GLY A 132 12.78 -2.62 1.96
C GLY A 132 11.84 -3.76 2.34
N ASN A 133 11.36 -4.48 1.34
CA ASN A 133 10.68 -5.76 1.48
C ASN A 133 11.64 -6.90 1.12
N ASP A 134 11.15 -8.05 0.66
CA ASP A 134 11.97 -9.19 0.25
C ASP A 134 12.56 -9.07 -1.18
N TYR A 135 12.25 -7.99 -1.91
CA TYR A 135 12.80 -7.68 -3.23
C TYR A 135 14.09 -6.87 -3.10
N ALA A 136 15.04 -7.09 -4.02
CA ALA A 136 16.11 -6.14 -4.25
C ALA A 136 15.47 -4.85 -4.77
N THR A 137 15.73 -3.73 -4.10
CA THR A 137 15.04 -2.47 -4.36
C THR A 137 16.05 -1.35 -4.53
N GLU A 138 15.95 -0.63 -5.63
CA GLU A 138 16.68 0.61 -5.90
C GLU A 138 15.71 1.79 -5.80
N ALA A 139 16.16 2.90 -5.23
CA ALA A 139 15.39 4.13 -5.14
C ALA A 139 16.22 5.32 -5.64
N ASP A 140 15.70 6.03 -6.64
CA ASP A 140 16.34 7.23 -7.19
C ASP A 140 15.78 8.47 -6.52
N LEU A 141 16.63 9.24 -5.87
CA LEU A 141 16.26 10.50 -5.23
C LEU A 141 17.00 11.68 -5.88
N THR A 142 16.41 12.86 -5.82
CA THR A 142 17.02 14.12 -6.28
C THR A 142 16.97 15.23 -5.25
N VAL A 143 17.95 16.14 -5.32
CA VAL A 143 17.92 17.45 -4.67
C VAL A 143 18.49 18.50 -5.63
N GLY A 144 17.67 19.46 -6.06
CA GLY A 144 18.08 20.42 -7.08
C GLY A 144 18.44 19.73 -8.41
N THR A 145 19.72 19.77 -8.80
CA THR A 145 20.24 19.08 -9.99
C THR A 145 21.02 17.81 -9.66
N GLU A 146 21.15 17.47 -8.38
CA GLU A 146 21.85 16.29 -7.91
C GLU A 146 20.88 15.10 -7.89
N GLN A 147 21.35 13.93 -8.33
CA GLN A 147 20.59 12.69 -8.33
C GLN A 147 21.45 11.56 -7.79
N THR A 148 20.85 10.74 -6.93
CA THR A 148 21.52 9.61 -6.27
C THR A 148 20.60 8.41 -6.23
N THR A 149 21.14 7.24 -6.57
CA THR A 149 20.47 5.95 -6.41
C THR A 149 20.87 5.32 -5.08
N TYR A 150 19.90 4.80 -4.34
CA TYR A 150 20.10 4.10 -3.07
C TYR A 150 19.68 2.63 -3.19
N ASP A 151 20.56 1.74 -2.73
CA ASP A 151 20.22 0.34 -2.50
C ASP A 151 19.45 0.20 -1.18
N ILE A 152 18.21 -0.26 -1.27
CA ILE A 152 17.35 -0.43 -0.09
C ILE A 152 17.55 -1.83 0.49
N THR A 153 17.81 -1.87 1.79
CA THR A 153 18.13 -3.10 2.51
C THR A 153 16.86 -3.95 2.65
N LYS A 154 16.91 -5.19 2.19
CA LYS A 154 15.77 -6.12 2.29
C LYS A 154 15.27 -6.24 3.73
N ASN A 155 13.97 -6.13 3.91
CA ASN A 155 13.26 -6.26 5.19
C ASN A 155 13.71 -5.31 6.31
N ALA A 156 14.51 -4.28 5.99
CA ALA A 156 15.10 -3.36 6.96
C ALA A 156 14.96 -1.90 6.52
N TRP A 157 15.17 -0.99 7.47
CA TRP A 157 15.16 0.45 7.22
C TRP A 157 16.52 0.90 6.66
N THR A 158 16.50 1.57 5.52
CA THR A 158 17.66 2.26 4.92
C THR A 158 17.49 3.78 5.08
N PRO A 159 18.47 4.49 5.66
CA PRO A 159 18.55 5.94 5.59
C PRO A 159 18.81 6.36 4.15
N VAL A 160 18.00 7.31 3.66
CA VAL A 160 18.12 7.88 2.31
C VAL A 160 17.89 9.38 2.38
N GLY A 161 18.27 10.08 1.30
CA GLY A 161 17.94 11.48 1.11
C GLY A 161 18.38 12.33 2.29
N GLU A 162 17.42 12.98 2.94
CA GLU A 162 17.66 13.89 4.07
C GLU A 162 18.49 13.29 5.21
N SER A 163 18.31 12.01 5.54
CA SER A 163 19.03 11.39 6.66
C SER A 163 20.46 10.97 6.29
N SER A 164 20.76 10.89 4.99
CA SER A 164 22.09 10.58 4.45
C SER A 164 22.83 11.82 3.96
N ASP A 165 22.19 12.99 3.99
CA ASP A 165 22.76 14.27 3.60
C ASP A 165 23.19 15.06 4.84
N GLU A 166 24.48 15.41 4.92
CA GLU A 166 25.05 16.21 6.01
C GLU A 166 24.38 17.58 6.17
N GLN A 167 23.80 18.11 5.08
CA GLN A 167 23.07 19.38 5.07
C GLN A 167 21.57 19.21 5.34
N SER A 168 21.07 17.97 5.43
CA SER A 168 19.65 17.64 5.60
C SER A 168 18.74 18.40 4.61
N ARG A 169 19.16 18.50 3.34
CA ARG A 169 18.37 19.17 2.28
C ARG A 169 17.18 18.31 1.91
N GLU A 170 16.10 18.91 1.42
CA GLU A 170 14.88 18.21 1.04
C GLU A 170 15.07 17.36 -0.24
N TRP A 171 15.24 16.05 -0.09
CA TRP A 171 15.36 15.12 -1.23
C TRP A 171 13.98 14.61 -1.67
N THR A 172 13.75 14.58 -2.98
CA THR A 172 12.54 14.04 -3.60
C THR A 172 12.80 12.65 -4.20
N LEU A 173 12.00 11.66 -3.83
CA LEU A 173 12.02 10.33 -4.47
C LEU A 173 11.36 10.42 -5.85
N LEU A 174 12.10 9.99 -6.87
CA LEU A 174 11.73 10.04 -8.28
C LEU A 174 11.33 8.69 -8.86
N GLU A 175 11.96 7.61 -8.39
CA GLU A 175 11.69 6.28 -8.91
C GLU A 175 11.96 5.19 -7.87
N ILE A 176 11.17 4.13 -7.93
CA ILE A 176 11.42 2.86 -7.23
C ILE A 176 11.51 1.77 -8.29
N ARG A 177 12.55 0.94 -8.21
CA ARG A 177 12.68 -0.31 -8.99
C ARG A 177 12.83 -1.48 -8.05
N THR A 178 12.20 -2.60 -8.40
CA THR A 178 12.27 -3.84 -7.62
C THR A 178 12.59 -5.04 -8.50
N SER A 179 13.26 -6.04 -7.93
CA SER A 179 13.52 -7.35 -8.56
C SER A 179 13.71 -8.44 -7.49
N LYS A 180 13.44 -9.71 -7.81
CA LYS A 180 13.65 -10.83 -6.88
C LYS A 180 15.09 -11.30 -6.81
#